data_AF-A0A7S2I2R5-F1
#
_entry.id   AF-A0A7S2I2R5-F1
#
_cell.length_a   1.000
_cell.length_b   1.000
_cell.length_c   1.000
_cell.angle_alpha   90.00
_cell.angle_beta   90.00
_cell.angle_gamma   90.00
#
_symmetry.space_group_name_H-M   'P 1'
#
loop_
_entity.id
_entity.type
_entity.pdbx_description
1 polymer ?
#
loop_
_entity_poly.entity_id
_entity_poly.type
_entity_poly.pdbx_seq_one_letter_code
_entity_poly.pdbx_strand_id
1 'polypeptide(L)'
;SLMRGVDLILSRLLGLTFQQQQPVEGEVWHPSVQKYTLCDKESVLGILYLDPFMRPGKVVQSAQFTLQGSKELEGGRQQTPVTTLVYSLPVGAGGLPLPYAITFMHEIGHAVHSLLSKTTFQHLSGTRGTVDFVEFPSHLFEHFVLDPSCLATYVAH
;
A
#
# COMPACT_ATOMS: atom_id res chain seq x y z
N SER A 1 -8.85 -8.31 8.68
CA SER A 1 -8.32 -8.19 7.30
C SER A 1 -6.91 -7.65 7.37
N LEU A 2 -6.07 -7.91 6.36
CA LEU A 2 -4.67 -7.44 6.35
C LEU A 2 -4.56 -5.91 6.45
N MET A 3 -5.38 -5.18 5.68
CA MET A 3 -5.42 -3.71 5.73
C MET A 3 -5.70 -3.16 7.14
N ARG A 4 -6.50 -3.86 7.96
CA ARG A 4 -6.80 -3.39 9.33
C ARG A 4 -5.56 -3.37 10.21
N GLY A 5 -4.67 -4.36 10.09
CA GLY A 5 -3.47 -4.28 10.91
C GLY A 5 -2.33 -3.51 10.25
N VAL A 6 -2.32 -3.34 8.91
CA VAL A 6 -1.50 -2.28 8.28
C VAL A 6 -1.85 -0.93 8.91
N ASP A 7 -3.15 -0.64 9.03
CA ASP A 7 -3.64 0.56 9.69
C ASP A 7 -3.21 0.63 11.17
N LEU A 8 -3.28 -0.49 11.91
CA LEU A 8 -2.77 -0.54 13.29
C LEU A 8 -1.26 -0.21 13.37
N ILE A 9 -0.44 -0.79 12.50
CA ILE A 9 1.01 -0.54 12.44
C ILE A 9 1.25 0.94 12.18
N LEU A 10 0.64 1.49 11.13
CA LEU A 10 0.81 2.89 10.74
C LEU A 10 0.32 3.86 11.81
N SER A 11 -0.82 3.57 12.43
CA SER A 11 -1.37 4.39 13.50
C SER A 11 -0.45 4.42 14.72
N ARG A 12 0.12 3.27 15.11
CA ARG A 12 1.02 3.18 16.27
C ARG A 12 2.41 3.75 16.03
N LEU A 13 2.98 3.55 14.83
CA LEU A 13 4.34 3.98 14.54
C LEU A 13 4.42 5.42 14.04
N LEU A 14 3.44 5.85 13.24
CA LEU A 14 3.50 7.10 12.48
C LEU A 14 2.30 8.02 12.73
N GLY A 15 1.28 7.57 13.47
CA GLY A 15 0.04 8.33 13.67
C GLY A 15 -0.82 8.46 12.40
N LEU A 16 -0.59 7.60 11.40
CA LEU A 16 -1.24 7.65 10.09
C LEU A 16 -2.33 6.59 9.97
N THR A 17 -3.32 6.84 9.13
CA THR A 17 -4.42 5.88 8.90
C THR A 17 -4.76 5.73 7.42
N PHE A 18 -5.14 4.53 7.00
CA PHE A 18 -5.75 4.30 5.69
C PHE A 18 -7.27 4.37 5.81
N GLN A 19 -7.88 5.26 5.04
CA GLN A 19 -9.34 5.36 4.94
C GLN A 19 -9.80 4.81 3.60
N GLN A 20 -10.71 3.84 3.63
CA GLN A 20 -11.31 3.31 2.40
C GLN A 20 -12.26 4.36 1.81
N GLN A 21 -12.13 4.61 0.51
CA GLN A 21 -12.96 5.55 -0.25
C GLN A 21 -13.70 4.82 -1.35
N GLN A 22 -14.88 5.31 -1.69
CA GLN A 22 -15.59 4.85 -2.88
C GLN A 22 -14.93 5.48 -4.13
N PRO A 23 -14.47 4.70 -5.11
CA PRO A 23 -14.02 5.24 -6.38
C PRO A 23 -15.18 5.91 -7.12
N VAL A 24 -14.90 6.99 -7.85
CA VAL A 24 -15.88 7.58 -8.78
C VAL A 24 -16.00 6.74 -10.05
N GLU A 25 -17.08 6.94 -10.80
CA GLU A 25 -17.32 6.22 -12.05
C GLU A 25 -16.15 6.44 -13.04
N GLY A 26 -15.61 5.34 -13.56
CA GLY A 26 -14.46 5.35 -14.48
C GLY A 26 -13.09 5.53 -13.83
N GLU A 27 -12.98 5.71 -12.51
CA GLU A 27 -11.69 5.91 -11.83
C GLU A 27 -10.83 4.63 -11.77
N VAL A 28 -11.48 3.47 -11.61
CA VAL A 28 -10.82 2.17 -11.45
C VAL A 28 -11.02 1.27 -12.67
N TRP A 29 -10.00 0.47 -12.99
CA TRP A 29 -10.01 -0.44 -14.15
C TRP A 29 -10.82 -1.73 -13.93
N HIS A 30 -11.22 -2.02 -12.69
CA HIS A 30 -12.03 -3.21 -12.37
C HIS A 30 -12.85 -2.98 -11.09
N PRO A 31 -14.11 -3.48 -11.00
CA PRO A 31 -14.98 -3.26 -9.84
C PRO A 31 -14.44 -3.79 -8.50
N SER A 32 -13.51 -4.73 -8.53
CA SER A 32 -12.89 -5.27 -7.31
C SER A 32 -11.73 -4.43 -6.78
N VAL A 33 -11.31 -3.39 -7.50
CA VAL A 33 -10.22 -2.50 -7.06
C VAL A 33 -10.74 -1.61 -5.95
N GLN A 34 -10.01 -1.58 -4.85
CA GLN A 34 -10.34 -0.81 -3.67
C GLN A 34 -9.48 0.45 -3.62
N LYS A 35 -10.07 1.59 -3.31
CA LYS A 35 -9.36 2.86 -3.15
C LYS A 35 -9.17 3.17 -1.68
N TYR A 36 -7.96 3.53 -1.30
CA TYR A 36 -7.59 3.96 0.04
C TYR A 36 -6.87 5.31 -0.03
N THR A 37 -7.17 6.20 0.91
CA THR A 37 -6.41 7.43 1.16
C THR A 37 -5.58 7.26 2.41
N LEU A 38 -4.27 7.53 2.33
CA LEU A 38 -3.41 7.62 3.50
C LEU A 38 -3.55 9.02 4.11
N CYS A 39 -3.92 9.10 5.38
CA CYS A 39 -4.23 10.35 6.05
C CYS A 39 -3.34 10.57 7.29
N ASP A 40 -2.87 11.80 7.46
CA ASP A 40 -2.46 12.37 8.75
C ASP A 40 -3.63 13.22 9.26
N LYS A 41 -4.40 12.65 10.20
CA LYS A 41 -5.67 13.23 10.66
C LYS A 41 -6.64 13.48 9.49
N GLU A 42 -6.89 14.75 9.16
CA GLU A 42 -7.76 15.18 8.07
C GLU A 42 -6.99 15.47 6.77
N SER A 43 -5.65 15.46 6.80
CA SER A 43 -4.81 15.75 5.63
C SER A 43 -4.49 14.49 4.85
N VAL A 44 -4.79 14.50 3.54
CA VAL A 44 -4.47 13.39 2.64
C VAL A 44 -3.00 13.47 2.20
N LEU A 45 -2.25 12.40 2.52
CA LEU A 45 -0.86 12.24 2.13
C LEU A 45 -0.70 11.53 0.79
N GLY A 46 -1.61 10.62 0.43
CA GLY A 46 -1.51 9.86 -0.81
C GLY A 46 -2.67 8.91 -1.05
N ILE A 47 -2.71 8.31 -2.25
CA ILE A 47 -3.77 7.40 -2.68
C ILE A 47 -3.17 6.03 -3.03
N LEU A 48 -3.75 4.97 -2.47
CA LEU A 48 -3.46 3.58 -2.81
C LEU A 48 -4.66 2.96 -3.51
N TYR A 49 -4.45 2.39 -4.69
CA TYR A 49 -5.37 1.44 -5.30
C TYR A 49 -4.91 0.02 -4.99
N LEU A 50 -5.76 -0.77 -4.36
CA LEU A 50 -5.52 -2.18 -4.10
C LEU A 50 -6.31 -3.01 -5.10
N ASP A 51 -5.62 -3.80 -5.93
CA ASP A 51 -6.22 -4.78 -6.83
C ASP A 51 -5.95 -6.19 -6.29
N PRO A 52 -6.83 -6.74 -5.44
CA PRO A 52 -6.48 -7.86 -4.55
C PRO A 52 -6.61 -9.25 -5.19
N PHE A 53 -7.53 -9.44 -6.13
CA PHE A 53 -7.96 -10.77 -6.57
C PHE A 53 -7.37 -11.20 -7.90
N MET A 54 -7.06 -12.49 -8.02
CA MET A 54 -6.70 -13.12 -9.28
C MET A 54 -7.91 -13.13 -10.24
N ARG A 55 -7.66 -12.84 -11.53
CA ARG A 55 -8.66 -12.96 -12.61
C ARG A 55 -7.98 -13.17 -13.96
N PRO A 56 -8.66 -13.75 -14.96
CA PRO A 56 -8.12 -13.90 -16.31
C PRO A 56 -7.61 -12.57 -16.90
N GLY A 57 -6.41 -12.60 -17.49
CA GLY A 57 -5.79 -11.43 -18.12
C GLY A 57 -5.11 -10.43 -17.17
N LYS A 58 -5.16 -10.64 -15.85
CA LYS A 58 -4.41 -9.83 -14.86
C LYS A 58 -2.98 -10.32 -14.72
N VAL A 59 -2.04 -9.40 -14.48
CA VAL A 59 -0.66 -9.70 -14.06
C VAL A 59 -0.68 -10.62 -12.83
N VAL A 60 0.04 -11.73 -12.91
CA VAL A 60 0.03 -12.76 -11.86
C VAL A 60 0.93 -12.39 -10.68
N GLN A 61 1.96 -11.58 -10.92
CA GLN A 61 2.91 -11.18 -9.88
C GLN A 61 2.32 -10.12 -8.94
N SER A 62 2.47 -10.35 -7.64
CA SER A 62 2.22 -9.34 -6.61
C SER A 62 3.31 -8.28 -6.69
N ALA A 63 2.91 -7.02 -6.85
CA ALA A 63 3.84 -5.91 -7.02
C ALA A 63 3.17 -4.56 -6.72
N GLN A 64 3.96 -3.64 -6.19
CA GLN A 64 3.62 -2.22 -6.13
C GLN A 64 4.06 -1.47 -7.39
N PHE A 65 3.16 -0.67 -7.98
CA PHE A 65 3.47 0.25 -9.09
C PHE A 65 3.13 1.68 -8.72
N THR A 66 3.98 2.62 -9.12
CA THR A 66 3.78 4.04 -8.87
C THR A 66 3.08 4.65 -10.08
N LEU A 67 1.85 5.14 -9.88
CA LEU A 67 1.08 5.83 -10.91
C LEU A 67 1.45 7.31 -10.97
N GLN A 68 1.64 7.93 -9.80
CA GLN A 68 2.05 9.32 -9.66
C GLN A 68 3.03 9.44 -8.49
N GLY A 69 4.24 9.94 -8.76
CA GLY A 69 5.23 10.21 -7.72
C GLY A 69 5.02 11.55 -7.04
N SER A 70 5.62 11.75 -5.87
CA SER A 70 5.69 13.08 -5.24
C SER A 70 6.62 14.00 -6.03
N LYS A 71 6.27 15.27 -6.14
CA LYS A 71 7.15 16.34 -6.64
C LYS A 71 6.67 17.68 -6.12
N GLU A 72 7.57 18.64 -6.08
CA GLU A 72 7.19 20.03 -5.83
C GLU A 72 6.53 20.62 -7.08
N LEU A 73 5.40 21.29 -6.87
CA LEU A 73 4.63 22.01 -7.88
C LEU A 73 4.90 23.52 -7.75
N GLU A 74 4.56 24.26 -8.80
CA GLU A 74 4.57 25.71 -8.74
C GLU A 74 3.73 26.24 -7.57
N GLY A 75 4.26 27.29 -6.92
CA GLY A 75 3.66 27.88 -5.73
C GLY A 75 3.94 27.10 -4.44
N GLY A 76 4.95 26.23 -4.41
CA GLY A 76 5.39 25.51 -3.20
C GLY A 76 4.44 24.40 -2.75
N ARG A 77 3.47 24.03 -3.58
CA ARG A 77 2.55 22.92 -3.33
C ARG A 77 3.25 21.59 -3.59
N GLN A 78 2.74 20.53 -2.99
CA GLN A 78 3.25 19.17 -3.21
C GLN A 78 2.25 18.34 -4.02
N GLN A 79 2.75 17.62 -5.03
CA GLN A 79 1.95 16.67 -5.79
C GLN A 79 1.67 15.44 -4.92
N THR A 80 0.38 15.11 -4.77
CA THR A 80 -0.05 13.93 -3.99
C THR A 80 0.39 12.65 -4.69
N PRO A 81 1.18 11.77 -4.03
CA PRO A 81 1.55 10.48 -4.60
C PRO A 81 0.36 9.54 -4.75
N VAL A 82 0.38 8.74 -5.82
CA VAL A 82 -0.63 7.73 -6.15
C VAL A 82 0.07 6.44 -6.53
N THR A 83 -0.28 5.34 -5.86
CA THR A 83 0.27 4.01 -6.10
C THR A 83 -0.83 2.98 -6.31
N THR A 84 -0.49 1.88 -6.96
CA THR A 84 -1.31 0.69 -7.00
C THR A 84 -0.54 -0.50 -6.45
N LEU A 85 -1.21 -1.35 -5.69
CA LEU A 85 -0.72 -2.65 -5.25
C LEU A 85 -1.54 -3.70 -6.00
N VAL A 86 -0.89 -4.38 -6.93
CA VAL A 86 -1.47 -5.51 -7.66
C VAL A 86 -1.14 -6.77 -6.87
N TYR A 87 -2.16 -7.55 -6.54
CA TYR A 87 -2.01 -8.75 -5.73
C TYR A 87 -2.87 -9.88 -6.28
N SER A 88 -2.47 -11.13 -6.05
CA SER A 88 -3.09 -12.31 -6.68
C SER A 88 -3.69 -13.26 -5.64
N LEU A 89 -4.68 -12.79 -4.87
CA LEU A 89 -5.45 -13.66 -3.99
C LEU A 89 -6.32 -14.62 -4.80
N PRO A 90 -6.25 -15.93 -4.52
CA PRO A 90 -7.27 -16.86 -4.97
C PRO A 90 -8.62 -16.44 -4.41
N VAL A 91 -9.62 -16.31 -5.28
CA VAL A 91 -10.99 -16.02 -4.87
C VAL A 91 -11.54 -17.23 -4.08
N GLY A 92 -12.14 -16.99 -2.92
CA GLY A 92 -12.78 -18.03 -2.12
C GLY A 92 -11.85 -18.83 -1.21
N ALA A 93 -10.60 -18.41 -1.00
CA ALA A 93 -9.76 -18.99 0.04
C ALA A 93 -10.39 -18.70 1.41
N GLY A 94 -10.75 -19.74 2.17
CA GLY A 94 -11.36 -19.67 3.51
C GLY A 94 -10.42 -19.16 4.61
N GLY A 95 -9.61 -18.16 4.28
CA GLY A 95 -8.48 -17.66 5.06
C GLY A 95 -7.32 -17.28 4.15
N LEU A 96 -6.41 -16.45 4.65
CA LEU A 96 -5.19 -16.08 3.93
C LEU A 96 -4.01 -16.90 4.45
N PRO A 97 -3.37 -17.76 3.63
CA PRO A 97 -2.18 -18.46 4.07
C PRO A 97 -1.05 -17.48 4.40
N LEU A 98 -0.25 -17.79 5.42
CA LEU A 98 0.83 -16.93 5.89
C LEU A 98 1.79 -16.44 4.79
N PRO A 99 2.22 -17.27 3.81
CA PRO A 99 3.08 -16.79 2.73
C PRO A 99 2.46 -15.64 1.93
N TYR A 100 1.16 -15.70 1.69
CA TYR A 100 0.45 -14.61 1.03
C TYR A 100 0.40 -13.36 1.93
N ALA A 101 0.14 -13.52 3.22
CA ALA A 101 0.18 -12.39 4.15
C ALA A 101 1.56 -11.69 4.18
N ILE A 102 2.66 -12.46 4.17
CA ILE A 102 4.02 -11.93 4.08
C ILE A 102 4.22 -11.15 2.78
N THR A 103 3.87 -11.74 1.62
CA THR A 103 4.00 -11.03 0.34
C THR A 103 3.18 -9.76 0.29
N PHE A 104 1.95 -9.77 0.83
CA PHE A 104 1.14 -8.55 0.88
C PHE A 104 1.82 -7.46 1.71
N MET A 105 2.42 -7.83 2.84
CA MET A 105 3.10 -6.91 3.74
C MET A 105 4.41 -6.39 3.16
N HIS A 106 5.11 -7.21 2.38
CA HIS A 106 6.23 -6.75 1.56
C HIS A 106 5.78 -5.63 0.61
N GLU A 107 4.76 -5.89 -0.21
CA GLU A 107 4.30 -4.92 -1.22
C GLU A 107 3.66 -3.67 -0.61
N ILE A 108 3.00 -3.78 0.54
CA ILE A 108 2.47 -2.61 1.24
C ILE A 108 3.59 -1.73 1.80
N GLY A 109 4.74 -2.31 2.17
CA GLY A 109 5.93 -1.56 2.57
C GLY A 109 6.42 -0.64 1.45
N HIS A 110 6.52 -1.14 0.21
CA HIS A 110 6.81 -0.30 -0.96
C HIS A 110 5.75 0.77 -1.20
N ALA A 111 4.47 0.44 -1.03
CA ALA A 111 3.38 1.41 -1.20
C ALA A 111 3.48 2.54 -0.19
N VAL A 112 3.68 2.22 1.10
CA VAL A 112 3.85 3.21 2.18
C VAL A 112 5.08 4.07 1.93
N HIS A 113 6.23 3.47 1.56
CA HIS A 113 7.43 4.22 1.22
C HIS A 113 7.17 5.23 0.09
N SER A 114 6.48 4.80 -0.97
CA SER A 114 6.11 5.67 -2.08
C SER A 114 5.14 6.79 -1.69
N LEU A 115 4.16 6.51 -0.82
CA LEU A 115 3.16 7.48 -0.38
C LEU A 115 3.70 8.52 0.61
N LEU A 116 4.71 8.15 1.40
CA LEU A 116 5.35 9.05 2.36
C LEU A 116 6.54 9.81 1.77
N SER A 117 6.97 9.44 0.57
CA SER A 117 8.03 10.15 -0.13
C SER A 117 7.61 11.59 -0.44
N LYS A 118 8.47 12.54 -0.06
CA LYS A 118 8.31 13.97 -0.34
C LYS A 118 9.60 14.48 -0.98
N THR A 119 9.58 14.67 -2.29
CA THR A 119 10.75 15.07 -3.06
C THR A 119 10.47 16.28 -3.93
N THR A 120 11.51 17.02 -4.32
CA THR A 120 11.36 18.11 -5.29
C THR A 120 11.13 17.56 -6.70
N PHE A 121 11.83 16.48 -7.05
CA PHE A 121 11.75 15.86 -8.38
C PHE A 121 11.07 14.50 -8.35
N GLN A 122 10.15 14.28 -9.29
CA GLN A 122 9.36 13.04 -9.38
C GLN A 122 10.22 11.80 -9.63
N HIS A 123 11.31 11.93 -10.38
CA HIS A 123 12.18 10.80 -10.70
C HIS A 123 13.03 10.33 -9.50
N LEU A 124 13.04 11.09 -8.40
CA LEU A 124 13.67 10.71 -7.13
C LEU A 124 12.64 10.21 -6.09
N SER A 125 11.35 10.21 -6.43
CA SER A 125 10.29 9.86 -5.49
C SER A 125 10.09 8.36 -5.33
N GLY A 126 9.65 7.96 -4.14
CA GLY A 126 9.31 6.60 -3.77
C GLY A 126 10.50 5.64 -3.88
N THR A 127 10.28 4.51 -4.55
CA THR A 127 11.24 3.41 -4.64
C THR A 127 12.34 3.61 -5.70
N ARG A 128 12.59 4.85 -6.15
CA ARG A 128 13.61 5.17 -7.16
C ARG A 128 14.98 5.47 -6.53
N GLY A 129 15.39 4.63 -5.57
CA GLY A 129 16.67 4.68 -4.88
C GLY A 129 17.53 3.44 -5.13
N THR A 130 18.61 3.27 -4.37
CA THR A 130 19.38 2.02 -4.40
C THR A 130 18.50 0.87 -3.89
N VAL A 131 18.55 -0.28 -4.55
CA VAL A 131 17.74 -1.47 -4.21
C VAL A 131 17.91 -1.82 -2.73
N ASP A 132 19.15 -1.77 -2.23
CA ASP A 132 19.51 -2.04 -0.83
C ASP A 132 18.69 -1.23 0.19
N PHE A 133 18.30 0.00 -0.14
CA PHE A 133 17.51 0.85 0.75
C PHE A 133 16.01 0.75 0.48
N VAL A 134 15.62 0.52 -0.78
CA VAL A 134 14.21 0.43 -1.20
C VAL A 134 13.49 -0.78 -0.63
N GLU A 135 14.22 -1.86 -0.35
CA GLU A 135 13.68 -3.10 0.25
C GLU A 135 13.53 -3.02 1.78
N PHE A 136 14.21 -2.08 2.44
CA PHE A 136 14.17 -1.99 3.91
C PHE A 136 12.74 -1.80 4.44
N PRO A 137 11.91 -0.88 3.91
CA PRO A 137 10.51 -0.76 4.35
C PRO A 137 9.71 -2.04 4.12
N SER A 138 9.92 -2.74 3.02
CA SER A 138 9.21 -3.99 2.71
C SER A 138 9.51 -5.08 3.72
N HIS A 139 10.80 -5.34 4.00
CA HIS A 139 11.22 -6.30 5.02
C HIS A 139 10.79 -5.91 6.43
N LEU A 140 10.77 -4.61 6.75
CA LEU A 140 10.24 -4.14 8.04
C LEU A 140 8.77 -4.53 8.21
N PHE A 141 7.96 -4.39 7.16
CA PHE A 141 6.54 -4.80 7.20
C PHE A 141 6.36 -6.32 7.25
N GLU A 142 7.24 -7.11 6.64
CA GLU A 142 7.27 -8.57 6.81
C GLU A 142 7.49 -8.97 8.27
N HIS A 143 8.37 -8.28 9.00
CA HIS A 143 8.59 -8.56 10.41
C HIS A 143 7.33 -8.33 11.26
N PHE A 144 6.53 -7.29 10.97
CA PHE A 144 5.29 -7.06 11.70
C PHE A 144 4.25 -8.15 11.50
N VAL A 145 4.18 -8.78 10.32
CA VAL A 145 3.21 -9.86 10.12
C VAL A 145 3.63 -11.15 10.81
N LEU A 146 4.91 -11.31 11.14
CA LEU A 146 5.43 -12.46 11.88
C LEU A 146 5.42 -12.24 13.40
N ASP A 147 5.30 -11.00 13.85
CA ASP A 147 5.25 -10.67 15.28
C ASP A 147 3.93 -11.13 15.91
N PRO A 148 3.94 -11.99 16.95
CA PRO A 148 2.72 -12.49 17.59
C PRO A 148 1.81 -11.40 18.16
N SER A 149 2.36 -10.28 18.64
CA SER A 149 1.61 -9.13 19.16
C SER A 149 0.80 -8.44 18.07
N CYS A 150 1.32 -8.47 16.85
CA CYS A 150 0.66 -7.96 15.66
C CYS A 150 -0.32 -9.01 15.13
N LEU A 151 0.08 -10.28 15.03
CA LEU A 151 -0.68 -11.41 14.46
C LEU A 151 -2.12 -11.51 15.01
N ALA A 152 -2.30 -11.33 16.31
CA ALA A 152 -3.60 -11.35 16.99
C ALA A 152 -4.61 -10.29 16.45
N THR A 153 -4.13 -9.28 15.74
CA THR A 153 -4.96 -8.22 15.13
C THR A 153 -5.44 -8.60 13.72
N TYR A 154 -4.70 -9.44 12.99
CA TYR A 154 -4.98 -9.78 11.59
C TYR A 154 -5.76 -11.08 11.42
N VAL A 155 -5.61 -12.00 12.37
CA VAL A 155 -6.24 -13.32 12.37
C VAL A 155 -7.63 -13.19 12.99
N ALA A 156 -8.67 -13.44 12.20
CA ALA A 156 -10.00 -13.75 12.71
C ALA A 156 -10.14 -15.27 12.75
N HIS A 157 -10.64 -15.80 13.87
CA HIS A 157 -11.05 -17.19 14.00
C HIS A 157 -12.28 -17.50 13.13
#